data_AF-A0A7C3DRL9-F1
#
_entry.id   AF-A0A7C3DRL9-F1
#
_cell.length_a   1.000
_cell.length_b   1.000
_cell.length_c   1.000
_cell.angle_alpha   90.00
_cell.angle_beta   90.00
_cell.angle_gamma   90.00
#
_symmetry.space_group_name_H-M   'P 1'
#
loop_
_entity.id
_entity.type
_entity.pdbx_description
1 polymer ?
#
loop_
_entity_poly.entity_id
_entity_poly.type
_entity_poly.pdbx_seq_one_letter_code
_entity_poly.pdbx_strand_id
1 'polypeptide(L)'
;MRKRNFIVFLFFLAFTSALSAQQASDNKSRVESIFAIVKYFTWPNEASIDTFIIAILDNGTSLEKDMNAYLQTQQLIHKKPGRIVRFANIEEIG
;
A
#
# COMPACT_ATOMS: atom_id res chain seq x y z
N MET A 1 4.02 8.60 46.27
CA MET A 1 3.02 8.00 45.35
C MET A 1 3.32 8.39 43.89
N ARG A 2 4.35 7.82 43.24
CA ARG A 2 4.70 8.11 41.82
C ARG A 2 4.69 6.89 40.88
N LYS A 3 4.53 5.67 41.42
CA LYS A 3 4.67 4.42 40.66
C LYS A 3 3.39 3.99 39.91
N ARG A 4 2.21 4.53 40.28
CA ARG A 4 0.91 4.14 39.69
C ARG A 4 0.63 4.78 38.33
N ASN A 5 1.10 6.02 38.11
CA ASN A 5 0.90 6.73 36.83
C ASN A 5 1.82 6.19 35.71
N PHE A 6 2.96 5.59 36.06
CA PHE A 6 3.91 5.04 35.08
C PHE A 6 3.37 3.79 34.37
N ILE A 7 2.59 2.97 35.09
CA ILE A 7 1.99 1.75 34.53
C ILE A 7 0.95 2.08 33.46
N VAL A 8 0.12 3.12 33.68
CA VAL A 8 -0.91 3.53 32.70
C VAL A 8 -0.27 4.03 31.40
N PHE A 9 0.87 4.74 31.48
CA PHE A 9 1.57 5.23 30.31
C PHE A 9 2.18 4.10 29.46
N LEU A 10 2.68 3.03 30.09
CA LEU A 10 3.20 1.85 29.40
C LEU A 10 2.10 1.07 28.66
N PHE A 11 0.91 0.95 29.26
CA PHE A 11 -0.23 0.32 28.58
C PHE A 11 -0.69 1.11 27.34
N PHE A 12 -0.65 2.44 27.40
CA PHE A 12 -1.03 3.28 26.26
C PHE A 12 -0.03 3.18 25.09
N LEU A 13 1.27 3.13 25.39
CA LEU A 13 2.33 2.93 24.37
C LEU A 13 2.28 1.55 23.70
N ALA A 14 1.92 0.50 24.45
CA ALA A 14 1.78 -0.85 23.89
C ALA A 14 0.55 -1.00 22.99
N PHE A 15 -0.52 -0.24 23.26
CA PHE A 15 -1.75 -0.32 22.47
C PHE A 15 -1.62 0.37 21.10
N THR A 16 -0.93 1.51 21.03
CA THR A 16 -0.73 2.26 19.79
C THR A 16 0.24 1.57 18.82
N SER A 17 1.24 0.85 19.34
CA SER A 17 2.16 0.06 18.52
C SER A 17 1.49 -1.17 17.89
N ALA A 18 0.60 -1.85 18.64
CA ALA A 18 -0.16 -2.99 18.13
C ALA A 18 -1.09 -2.62 16.96
N LEU A 19 -1.82 -1.51 17.08
CA LEU A 19 -2.72 -1.03 16.03
C LEU A 19 -1.96 -0.68 14.74
N SER A 20 -0.79 -0.04 14.88
CA SER A 20 0.08 0.32 13.76
C SER A 20 0.66 -0.93 13.06
N ALA A 21 1.02 -1.95 13.83
CA ALA A 21 1.53 -3.21 13.29
C ALA A 21 0.47 -4.00 12.54
N GLN A 22 -0.78 -3.99 13.02
CA GLN A 22 -1.90 -4.65 12.33
C GLN A 22 -2.19 -3.98 10.98
N GLN A 23 -2.25 -2.65 10.93
CA GLN A 23 -2.45 -1.91 9.69
C GLN A 23 -1.33 -2.17 8.66
N ALA A 24 -0.07 -2.26 9.12
CA ALA A 24 1.06 -2.60 8.25
C ALA A 24 0.98 -4.03 7.69
N SER A 25 0.54 -4.99 8.50
CA SER A 25 0.36 -6.38 8.08
C SER A 25 -0.77 -6.51 7.04
N ASP A 26 -1.90 -5.83 7.28
CA ASP A 26 -3.05 -5.83 6.36
C ASP A 26 -2.67 -5.22 5.01
N ASN A 27 -1.95 -4.09 5.02
CA ASN A 27 -1.48 -3.46 3.79
C ASN A 27 -0.52 -4.38 3.02
N LYS A 28 0.42 -5.04 3.70
CA LYS A 28 1.38 -5.95 3.06
C LYS A 28 0.65 -7.05 2.27
N SER A 29 -0.32 -7.72 2.91
CA SER A 29 -1.09 -8.78 2.25
C SER A 29 -1.90 -8.27 1.06
N ARG A 30 -2.50 -7.07 1.19
CA ARG A 30 -3.23 -6.41 0.08
C ARG A 30 -2.31 -6.08 -1.09
N VAL A 31 -1.14 -5.52 -0.83
CA VAL A 31 -0.13 -5.16 -1.85
C VAL A 31 0.29 -6.41 -2.62
N GLU A 32 0.67 -7.48 -1.91
CA GLU A 32 1.07 -8.75 -2.54
C GLU A 32 -0.04 -9.33 -3.42
N SER A 33 -1.29 -9.27 -2.94
CA SER A 33 -2.45 -9.76 -3.69
C SER A 33 -2.71 -8.94 -4.96
N ILE A 34 -2.64 -7.60 -4.89
CA ILE A 34 -2.83 -6.72 -6.06
C ILE A 34 -1.75 -7.01 -7.11
N PHE A 35 -0.48 -7.09 -6.70
CA PHE A 35 0.61 -7.37 -7.62
C PHE A 35 0.52 -8.78 -8.22
N ALA A 36 0.06 -9.77 -7.45
CA ALA A 36 -0.21 -11.11 -7.99
C ALA A 36 -1.29 -11.06 -9.08
N ILE A 37 -2.43 -10.40 -8.82
CA ILE A 37 -3.51 -10.25 -9.80
C ILE A 37 -2.97 -9.56 -11.06
N VAL A 38 -2.32 -8.41 -10.90
CA VAL A 38 -1.78 -7.63 -12.02
C VAL A 38 -0.82 -8.47 -12.87
N LYS A 39 0.06 -9.25 -12.24
CA LYS A 39 1.07 -10.08 -12.93
C LYS A 39 0.48 -11.24 -13.72
N TYR A 40 -0.61 -11.86 -13.24
CA TYR A 40 -1.21 -13.03 -13.90
C TYR A 40 -2.33 -12.66 -14.87
N PHE A 41 -2.83 -11.43 -14.82
CA PHE A 41 -3.79 -10.94 -15.80
C PHE A 41 -3.10 -10.53 -17.09
N THR A 42 -3.74 -10.83 -18.22
CA THR A 42 -3.33 -10.32 -19.54
C THR A 42 -4.16 -9.10 -19.89
N TRP A 43 -3.52 -8.09 -20.49
CA TRP A 43 -4.17 -6.83 -20.78
C TRP A 43 -4.40 -6.67 -22.29
N PRO A 44 -5.58 -6.20 -22.72
CA PRO A 44 -5.77 -5.80 -24.11
C PRO A 44 -4.76 -4.71 -24.48
N ASN A 45 -4.13 -4.84 -25.65
CA ASN A 45 -3.14 -3.88 -26.14
C ASN A 45 -1.91 -3.69 -25.23
N GLU A 46 -1.52 -4.71 -24.46
CA GLU A 46 -0.34 -4.64 -23.57
C GLU A 46 0.95 -4.20 -24.28
N ALA A 47 1.10 -4.57 -25.56
CA ALA A 47 2.22 -4.15 -26.39
C ALA A 47 2.34 -2.62 -26.55
N SER A 48 1.21 -1.90 -26.58
CA SER A 48 1.17 -0.44 -26.69
C SER A 48 1.27 0.29 -25.35
N ILE A 49 1.41 -0.44 -24.24
CA ILE A 49 1.60 0.17 -22.91
C ILE A 49 3.10 0.43 -22.71
N ASP A 50 3.48 1.69 -22.55
CA ASP A 50 4.86 2.07 -22.23
C ASP A 50 5.14 2.04 -20.73
N THR A 51 4.15 2.39 -19.91
CA THR A 51 4.23 2.38 -18.45
C THR A 51 2.96 1.76 -17.89
N PHE A 52 3.12 0.75 -17.03
CA PHE A 52 2.01 0.10 -16.36
C PHE A 52 1.59 0.93 -15.15
N ILE A 53 0.39 1.51 -15.18
CA ILE A 53 -0.10 2.37 -14.10
C ILE A 53 -1.11 1.59 -13.24
N ILE A 54 -0.86 1.54 -11.94
CA ILE A 54 -1.84 1.06 -10.96
C ILE A 54 -2.42 2.28 -10.25
N ALA A 55 -3.71 2.54 -10.49
CA ALA A 55 -4.47 3.59 -9.82
C ALA A 55 -5.10 3.05 -8.52
N ILE A 56 -4.97 3.80 -7.43
CA ILE A 56 -5.58 3.49 -6.13
C ILE A 56 -6.59 4.59 -5.82
N LEU A 57 -7.84 4.21 -5.57
CA LEU A 57 -8.85 5.08 -4.99
C LEU A 57 -8.89 4.81 -3.48
N ASP A 58 -8.22 5.67 -2.71
CA ASP A 58 -8.14 5.55 -1.25
C ASP A 58 -7.96 6.94 -0.63
N ASN A 59 -8.63 7.13 0.50
CA ASN A 59 -8.62 8.37 1.27
C ASN A 59 -7.32 8.47 2.10
N GLY A 60 -6.60 7.36 2.28
CA GLY A 60 -5.31 7.28 2.98
C GLY A 60 -4.10 7.21 2.03
N THR A 61 -2.91 7.54 2.56
CA THR A 61 -1.63 7.46 1.82
C THR A 61 -0.81 6.21 2.17
N SER A 62 -1.23 5.43 3.18
CA SER A 62 -0.45 4.27 3.65
C SER A 62 -0.32 3.19 2.58
N LEU A 63 -1.41 2.88 1.88
CA LEU A 63 -1.41 1.84 0.84
C LEU A 63 -0.55 2.27 -0.36
N GLU A 64 -0.66 3.53 -0.80
CA GLU A 64 0.19 4.09 -1.85
C GLU A 64 1.68 3.96 -1.51
N LYS A 65 2.05 4.28 -0.27
CA LYS A 65 3.44 4.17 0.20
C LYS A 65 3.93 2.73 0.15
N ASP A 66 3.14 1.78 0.65
CA ASP A 66 3.51 0.36 0.69
C ASP A 66 3.58 -0.24 -0.73
N MET A 67 2.68 0.16 -1.64
CA MET A 67 2.71 -0.23 -3.05
C MET A 67 3.93 0.34 -3.79
N ASN A 68 4.28 1.60 -3.55
CA ASN A 68 5.49 2.20 -4.12
C ASN A 68 6.76 1.49 -3.62
N ALA A 69 6.83 1.17 -2.32
CA ALA A 69 7.95 0.42 -1.77
C ALA A 69 8.06 -0.99 -2.40
N TYR A 70 6.92 -1.68 -2.56
CA TYR A 70 6.90 -3.00 -3.20
C TYR A 70 7.29 -2.94 -4.68
N LEU A 71 6.81 -1.93 -5.42
CA LEU A 71 7.15 -1.73 -6.83
C LEU A 71 8.66 -1.59 -7.04
N GLN A 72 9.37 -0.91 -6.12
CA GLN A 72 10.83 -0.78 -6.18
C GLN A 72 11.55 -2.14 -6.09
N THR A 73 10.93 -3.16 -5.47
CA THR A 73 11.50 -4.52 -5.40
C THR A 73 11.27 -5.34 -6.66
N GLN A 74 10.17 -5.07 -7.39
CA GLN A 74 9.80 -5.82 -8.60
C GLN A 74 10.30 -5.16 -9.88
N GLN A 75 10.63 -3.86 -9.85
CA GLN A 75 11.11 -2.95 -10.91
C GLN A 75 10.27 -2.87 -12.20
N LEU A 76 9.70 -3.98 -12.68
CA LEU A 76 8.91 -4.09 -13.89
C LEU A 76 7.62 -4.88 -13.63
N ILE A 77 6.54 -4.39 -14.22
CA ILE A 77 5.26 -5.09 -14.32
C ILE A 77 5.06 -5.42 -15.79
N HIS A 78 4.90 -6.70 -16.14
CA HIS A 78 4.79 -7.12 -17.55
C HIS A 78 5.94 -6.65 -18.45
N LYS A 79 7.17 -6.64 -17.89
CA LYS A 79 8.39 -6.10 -18.55
C LYS A 79 8.31 -4.59 -18.87
N LYS A 80 7.34 -3.88 -18.33
CA LYS A 80 7.19 -2.42 -18.46
C LYS A 80 7.48 -1.75 -17.11
N PRO A 81 8.01 -0.50 -17.11
CA PRO A 81 8.06 0.31 -15.90
C PRO A 81 6.69 0.41 -15.25
N GLY A 82 6.62 0.22 -13.93
CA GLY A 82 5.40 0.43 -13.17
C GLY A 82 5.31 1.84 -12.60
N ARG A 83 4.11 2.34 -12.36
CA ARG A 83 3.85 3.55 -11.58
C ARG A 83 2.60 3.39 -10.73
N ILE A 84 2.65 3.83 -9.49
CA ILE A 84 1.48 3.91 -8.61
C ILE A 84 0.95 5.34 -8.63
N VAL A 85 -0.36 5.51 -8.80
CA VAL A 85 -1.05 6.81 -8.73
C VAL A 85 -2.20 6.69 -7.75
N ARG A 86 -2.29 7.62 -6.80
CA ARG A 86 -3.39 7.65 -5.83
C ARG A 86 -4.35 8.79 -6.17
N PHE A 87 -5.63 8.47 -6.11
CA PHE A 87 -6.75 9.40 -6.18
C PHE A 87 -7.48 9.38 -4.84
N ALA A 88 -7.79 10.54 -4.27
CA ALA A 88 -8.59 10.62 -3.05
C ALA A 88 -10.07 10.40 -3.35
N ASN A 89 -10.51 10.85 -4.53
CA ASN A 89 -11.91 10.83 -4.93
C ASN A 89 -12.02 10.40 -6.40
N ILE A 90 -13.21 9.93 -6.79
CA ILE A 90 -13.44 9.41 -8.14
C ILE A 90 -13.40 10.53 -9.18
N GLU A 91 -13.73 11.76 -8.79
CA GLU A 91 -13.72 12.95 -9.64
C GLU A 91 -12.30 13.34 -10.08
N GLU A 92 -11.27 12.83 -9.40
CA GLU A 92 -9.87 13.05 -9.77
C GLU A 92 -9.42 12.08 -10.89
N ILE A 93 -10.21 11.05 -11.18
CA ILE A 93 -9.96 10.09 -12.26
C ILE A 93 -10.50 10.69 -13.57
N GLY A 94 -9.58 11.23 -14.39
CA GLY A 94 -9.85 11.77 -15.72
C GLY A 94 -9.45 10.83 -16.84
#